data_AF-A0A9P4V650-F1
#
_entry.id   AF-A0A9P4V650-F1
#
_cell.length_a   1.000
_cell.length_b   1.000
_cell.length_c   1.000
_cell.angle_alpha   90.00
_cell.angle_beta   90.00
_cell.angle_gamma   90.00
#
_symmetry.space_group_name_H-M   'P 1'
#
loop_
_entity.id
_entity.type
_entity.pdbx_description
1 polymer ?
#
loop_
_entity_poly.entity_id
_entity_poly.type
_entity_poly.pdbx_seq_one_letter_code
_entity_poly.pdbx_strand_id
1 'polypeptide(L)'
;ILYWTHESHAATILSAIQTPVNTTQHVLRIAAYTWTSALELILLTLNQAEFMAHEERTPHRYNNTTTSNPSSLFPAAVDNNKWKQEIARLYNSILVLNTFRRRLAFFEDDIDRVLEQLDANSAPDPSSPAPTTLAAARKDFLALSTRIRLYKSRVDALASSTDEIVSLRSAAKGLDDGAFNLRIAVFAATVLPATLVAALLSMADGFKPGDERFWIFWAVAVPL
;
A
#
# COMPACT_ATOMS: atom_id res chain seq x y z
N ILE A 1 25.56 0.30 31.53
CA ILE A 1 26.84 0.00 30.85
C ILE A 1 26.57 0.18 29.36
N LEU A 2 27.29 1.09 28.69
CA LEU A 2 27.01 1.47 27.31
C LEU A 2 27.34 0.28 26.38
N TYR A 3 26.45 -0.08 25.45
CA TYR A 3 26.57 -1.27 24.59
C TYR A 3 27.94 -1.40 23.87
N TRP A 4 28.57 -0.28 23.51
CA TRP A 4 29.88 -0.26 22.85
C TRP A 4 31.06 -0.70 23.72
N THR A 5 30.94 -0.74 25.05
CA THR A 5 32.04 -1.18 25.92
C THR A 5 32.22 -2.71 25.91
N HIS A 6 31.27 -3.46 25.37
CA HIS A 6 31.36 -4.92 25.26
C HIS A 6 32.09 -5.41 23.99
N GLU A 7 32.04 -4.65 22.90
CA GLU A 7 32.64 -5.05 21.62
C GLU A 7 33.95 -4.33 21.27
N SER A 8 34.28 -3.24 21.98
CA SER A 8 35.45 -2.41 21.64
C SER A 8 36.74 -2.86 22.35
N HIS A 9 37.88 -2.66 21.68
CA HIS A 9 39.20 -2.96 22.24
C HIS A 9 39.44 -2.14 23.53
N ALA A 10 40.08 -2.75 24.53
CA ALA A 10 40.37 -2.10 25.82
C ALA A 10 41.11 -0.75 25.67
N ALA A 11 41.96 -0.63 24.64
CA ALA A 11 42.68 0.60 24.31
C ALA A 11 41.76 1.76 23.89
N THR A 12 40.69 1.47 23.13
CA THR A 12 39.71 2.49 22.71
C THR A 12 38.83 2.94 23.88
N ILE A 13 38.48 2.02 24.78
CA ILE A 13 37.72 2.35 26.01
C ILE A 13 38.54 3.30 26.90
N LEU A 14 39.83 3.00 27.11
CA LEU A 14 40.72 3.88 27.87
C LEU A 14 40.90 5.24 27.20
N SER A 15 41.06 5.29 25.88
CA SER A 15 41.18 6.55 25.14
C SER A 15 39.91 7.42 25.23
N ALA A 16 38.73 6.78 25.27
CA ALA A 16 37.44 7.44 25.41
C ALA A 16 37.16 7.93 26.83
N ILE A 17 37.76 7.31 27.85
CA ILE A 17 37.72 7.79 29.24
C ILE A 17 38.70 8.94 29.44
N GLN A 18 39.88 8.87 28.82
CA GLN A 18 40.94 9.89 28.95
C GLN A 18 40.64 11.19 28.21
N THR A 19 39.84 11.14 27.13
CA THR A 19 39.51 12.32 26.33
C THR A 19 38.01 12.40 26.02
N PRO A 20 37.32 13.49 26.42
CA PRO A 20 35.87 13.64 26.22
C PRO A 20 35.47 13.71 24.73
N VAL A 21 36.41 14.12 23.87
CA VAL A 21 36.23 14.19 22.41
C VAL A 21 36.13 12.79 21.77
N ASN A 22 36.81 11.79 22.34
CA ASN A 22 36.72 10.42 21.85
C ASN A 22 35.43 9.74 22.33
N THR A 23 34.93 10.09 23.53
CA THR A 23 33.64 9.59 24.02
C THR A 23 32.48 10.04 23.12
N THR A 24 32.48 11.32 22.71
CA THR A 24 31.47 11.86 21.79
C THR A 24 31.52 11.21 20.40
N GLN A 25 32.71 10.85 19.91
CA GLN A 25 32.87 10.06 18.68
C GLN A 25 32.17 8.69 18.76
N HIS A 26 32.33 7.97 19.87
CA HIS A 26 31.69 6.67 20.04
C HIS A 26 30.16 6.79 20.09
N VAL A 27 29.65 7.84 20.74
CA VAL A 27 28.20 8.12 20.78
C VAL A 27 27.66 8.43 19.38
N LEU A 28 28.35 9.26 18.60
CA LEU A 28 27.94 9.58 17.22
C LEU A 28 27.94 8.34 16.32
N ARG A 29 28.94 7.45 16.47
CA ARG A 29 28.96 6.19 15.73
C ARG A 29 27.78 5.29 16.11
N ILE A 30 27.47 5.15 17.39
CA ILE A 30 26.32 4.35 17.83
C ILE A 30 25.04 4.94 17.26
N ALA A 31 24.88 6.26 17.28
CA ALA A 31 23.73 6.93 16.67
C ALA A 31 23.63 6.59 15.16
N ALA A 32 24.73 6.73 14.41
CA ALA A 32 24.78 6.37 13.00
C ALA A 32 24.46 4.89 12.74
N TYR A 33 24.94 3.96 13.58
CA TYR A 33 24.60 2.54 13.50
C TYR A 33 23.12 2.27 13.78
N THR A 34 22.56 2.88 14.84
CA THR A 34 21.13 2.72 15.16
C THR A 34 20.25 3.26 14.03
N TRP A 35 20.63 4.37 13.42
CA TRP A 35 19.92 4.94 12.27
C TRP A 35 20.06 4.06 11.03
N THR A 36 21.23 3.48 10.79
CA THR A 36 21.44 2.52 9.69
C THR A 36 20.58 1.27 9.88
N SER A 37 20.55 0.70 11.09
CA SER A 37 19.72 -0.47 11.41
C SER A 37 18.22 -0.16 11.26
N ALA A 38 17.79 1.03 11.68
CA ALA A 38 16.41 1.48 11.47
C ALA A 38 16.07 1.57 9.97
N LEU A 39 16.99 2.08 9.14
CA LEU A 39 16.81 2.14 7.69
C LEU A 39 16.76 0.75 7.03
N GLU A 40 17.56 -0.21 7.49
CA GLU A 40 17.51 -1.59 7.01
C GLU A 40 16.16 -2.26 7.32
N LEU A 41 15.62 -2.01 8.51
CA LEU A 41 14.30 -2.50 8.88
C LEU A 41 13.22 -1.87 7.98
N ILE A 42 13.30 -0.56 7.72
CA ILE A 42 12.40 0.13 6.79
C ILE A 42 12.51 -0.47 5.37
N LEU A 43 13.72 -0.77 4.90
CA LEU A 43 13.94 -1.40 3.59
C LEU A 43 13.34 -2.80 3.51
N LEU A 44 13.49 -3.63 4.55
CA LEU A 44 12.87 -4.95 4.60
C LEU A 44 11.35 -4.87 4.50
N THR A 45 10.75 -3.95 5.25
CA THR A 45 9.29 -3.73 5.19
C THR A 45 8.85 -3.19 3.83
N LEU A 46 9.67 -2.36 3.18
CA LEU A 46 9.40 -1.84 1.85
C LEU A 46 9.41 -2.96 0.82
N ASN A 47 10.41 -3.84 0.87
CA ASN A 47 10.52 -4.98 -0.03
C ASN A 47 9.35 -5.96 0.16
N GLN A 48 8.87 -6.15 1.39
CA GLN A 48 7.66 -6.95 1.65
C GLN A 48 6.42 -6.30 1.04
N ALA A 49 6.26 -4.98 1.17
CA ALA A 49 5.16 -4.25 0.56
C ALA A 49 5.21 -4.33 -0.98
N GLU A 50 6.39 -4.22 -1.57
CA GLU A 50 6.61 -4.40 -3.01
C GLU A 50 6.26 -5.81 -3.48
N PHE A 51 6.65 -6.84 -2.73
CA PHE A 51 6.26 -8.23 -3.03
C PHE A 51 4.75 -8.41 -3.03
N MET A 52 4.05 -7.86 -2.02
CA MET A 52 2.59 -7.91 -1.95
C MET A 52 1.94 -7.17 -3.14
N ALA A 53 2.44 -5.99 -3.50
CA ALA A 53 1.94 -5.24 -4.65
C ALA A 53 2.16 -6.00 -5.97
N HIS A 54 3.28 -6.71 -6.11
CA HIS A 54 3.58 -7.54 -7.27
C HIS A 54 2.71 -8.79 -7.36
N GLU A 55 2.52 -9.50 -6.24
CA GLU A 55 1.65 -10.68 -6.17
C GLU A 55 0.24 -10.34 -6.63
N GLU A 56 -0.28 -9.18 -6.20
CA GLU A 56 -1.61 -8.70 -6.59
C GLU A 56 -1.72 -8.26 -8.05
N ARG A 57 -0.62 -7.82 -8.67
CA ARG A 57 -0.59 -7.42 -10.08
C ARG A 57 -0.66 -8.62 -11.04
N THR A 58 -0.31 -9.82 -10.59
CA THR A 58 -0.34 -11.05 -11.39
C THR A 58 -1.14 -12.18 -10.74
N PRO A 59 -2.48 -12.08 -10.65
CA PRO A 59 -3.30 -13.16 -10.09
C PRO A 59 -3.30 -14.45 -10.93
N HIS A 60 -2.81 -14.41 -12.18
CA HIS A 60 -2.96 -15.49 -13.16
C HIS A 60 -1.81 -16.47 -13.30
N ARG A 61 -0.75 -16.41 -12.48
CA ARG A 61 0.41 -17.31 -12.66
C ARG A 61 0.45 -18.54 -11.75
N TYR A 62 -0.42 -18.65 -10.75
CA TYR A 62 -0.38 -19.75 -9.77
C TYR A 62 -1.67 -20.58 -9.64
N ASN A 63 -2.75 -20.25 -10.35
CA ASN A 63 -4.02 -20.99 -10.29
C ASN A 63 -4.17 -22.03 -11.41
N ASN A 64 -3.06 -22.63 -11.85
CA ASN A 64 -3.05 -23.62 -12.93
C ASN A 64 -3.44 -25.03 -12.45
N THR A 65 -3.79 -25.20 -11.18
CA THR A 65 -4.20 -26.50 -10.63
C THR A 65 -5.40 -26.27 -9.71
N THR A 66 -6.61 -26.23 -10.24
CA THR A 66 -7.49 -27.41 -10.41
C THR A 66 -8.90 -26.90 -10.76
N THR A 67 -9.57 -27.62 -11.68
CA THR A 67 -11.00 -27.54 -12.04
C THR A 67 -11.50 -26.34 -12.86
N SER A 68 -11.39 -26.53 -14.19
CA SER A 68 -12.48 -26.38 -15.16
C SER A 68 -13.50 -25.25 -14.94
N ASN A 69 -13.26 -24.10 -15.58
CA ASN A 69 -14.21 -23.44 -16.50
C ASN A 69 -13.55 -22.19 -17.11
N PRO A 70 -13.08 -22.23 -18.37
CA PRO A 70 -12.44 -21.09 -19.05
C PRO A 70 -13.44 -20.07 -19.63
N SER A 71 -14.70 -20.05 -19.19
CA SER A 71 -15.76 -19.25 -19.79
C SER A 71 -16.59 -18.46 -18.77
N SER A 72 -15.91 -17.77 -17.86
CA SER A 72 -16.55 -16.64 -17.20
C SER A 72 -15.61 -15.45 -17.24
N LEU A 73 -15.96 -14.49 -18.09
CA LEU A 73 -15.46 -13.12 -18.06
C LEU A 73 -15.66 -12.46 -16.67
N PHE A 74 -16.40 -13.12 -15.78
CA PHE A 74 -16.70 -12.77 -14.39
C PHE A 74 -16.57 -14.02 -13.51
N PRO A 75 -15.49 -14.22 -12.74
CA PRO A 75 -15.32 -15.38 -11.89
C PRO A 75 -16.51 -15.55 -10.95
N ALA A 76 -16.95 -16.79 -10.78
CA ALA A 76 -18.00 -17.18 -9.84
C ALA A 76 -17.82 -16.45 -8.51
N ALA A 77 -18.82 -15.65 -8.13
CA ALA A 77 -18.99 -14.96 -6.84
C ALA A 77 -17.70 -14.98 -6.00
N VAL A 78 -16.71 -14.15 -6.35
CA VAL A 78 -15.55 -13.92 -5.49
C VAL A 78 -16.13 -13.61 -4.13
N ASP A 79 -15.85 -14.44 -3.13
CA ASP A 79 -16.36 -14.29 -1.76
C ASP A 79 -16.22 -12.80 -1.39
N ASN A 80 -17.35 -12.09 -1.29
CA ASN A 80 -17.34 -10.65 -1.05
C ASN A 80 -16.53 -10.33 0.23
N ASN A 81 -16.51 -11.28 1.17
CA ASN A 81 -15.69 -11.23 2.37
C ASN A 81 -14.17 -11.34 2.09
N LYS A 82 -13.74 -12.20 1.16
CA LYS A 82 -12.33 -12.28 0.73
C LYS A 82 -11.90 -11.00 0.02
N TRP A 83 -12.72 -10.49 -0.90
CA TRP A 83 -12.46 -9.22 -1.60
C TRP A 83 -12.36 -8.04 -0.63
N LYS A 84 -13.28 -7.93 0.35
CA LYS A 84 -13.21 -6.92 1.41
C LYS A 84 -11.94 -7.06 2.24
N GLN A 85 -11.52 -8.28 2.55
CA GLN A 85 -10.30 -8.54 3.32
C GLN A 85 -9.04 -8.16 2.55
N GLU A 86 -8.96 -8.47 1.25
CA GLU A 86 -7.84 -8.08 0.37
C GLU A 86 -7.73 -6.57 0.25
N ILE A 87 -8.86 -5.87 0.05
CA ILE A 87 -8.87 -4.42 0.01
C ILE A 87 -8.48 -3.81 1.35
N ALA A 88 -8.95 -4.35 2.47
CA ALA A 88 -8.55 -3.89 3.80
C ALA A 88 -7.04 -4.09 4.04
N ARG A 89 -6.46 -5.18 3.55
CA ARG A 89 -5.00 -5.40 3.59
C ARG A 89 -4.26 -4.36 2.76
N LEU A 90 -4.72 -4.06 1.54
CA LEU A 90 -4.15 -3.00 0.71
C LEU A 90 -4.17 -1.64 1.38
N TYR A 91 -5.32 -1.23 1.94
CA TYR A 91 -5.43 0.05 2.66
C TYR A 91 -4.49 0.13 3.86
N ASN A 92 -4.35 -0.96 4.61
CA ASN A 92 -3.38 -1.05 5.69
C ASN A 92 -1.94 -0.91 5.19
N SER A 93 -1.59 -1.58 4.09
CA SER A 93 -0.26 -1.46 3.47
C SER A 93 0.03 -0.03 3.02
N ILE A 94 -0.95 0.68 2.43
CA ILE A 94 -0.82 2.10 2.05
C ILE A 94 -0.63 3.00 3.26
N LEU A 95 -1.38 2.75 4.34
CA LEU A 95 -1.24 3.52 5.59
C LEU A 95 0.15 3.35 6.18
N VAL A 96 0.67 2.12 6.18
CA VAL A 96 2.03 1.80 6.64
C VAL A 96 3.06 2.50 5.74
N LEU A 97 2.91 2.43 4.41
CA LEU A 97 3.80 3.10 3.47
C LEU A 97 3.82 4.63 3.65
N ASN A 98 2.65 5.25 3.82
CA ASN A 98 2.54 6.68 4.10
C ASN A 98 3.17 7.07 5.44
N THR A 99 3.05 6.20 6.44
CA THR A 99 3.73 6.40 7.74
C THR A 99 5.24 6.35 7.56
N PHE A 100 5.77 5.41 6.77
CA PHE A 100 7.19 5.34 6.43
C PHE A 100 7.66 6.57 5.66
N ARG A 101 6.90 7.03 4.67
CA ARG A 101 7.20 8.25 3.92
C ARG A 101 7.37 9.45 4.84
N ARG A 102 6.44 9.62 5.80
CA ARG A 102 6.51 10.70 6.81
C ARG A 102 7.74 10.55 7.71
N ARG A 103 8.03 9.33 8.19
CA ARG A 103 9.21 9.06 9.03
C ARG A 103 10.52 9.34 8.30
N LEU A 104 10.63 8.96 7.02
CA LEU A 104 11.81 9.24 6.20
C LEU A 104 12.02 10.75 6.00
N ALA A 105 10.95 11.53 5.86
CA ALA A 105 11.05 12.98 5.80
C ALA A 105 11.59 13.58 7.11
N PHE A 106 11.11 13.11 8.27
CA PHE A 106 11.66 13.53 9.56
C PHE A 106 13.14 13.14 9.72
N PHE A 107 13.51 11.93 9.30
CA PHE A 107 14.92 11.50 9.35
C PHE A 107 15.82 12.32 8.42
N GLU A 108 15.33 12.72 7.26
CA GLU A 108 16.06 13.61 6.35
C GLU A 108 16.30 14.98 7.02
N ASP A 109 15.26 15.60 7.57
CA ASP A 109 15.36 16.88 8.28
C ASP A 109 16.34 16.79 9.47
N ASP A 110 16.31 15.70 10.23
CA ASP A 110 17.20 15.51 11.38
C ASP A 110 18.66 15.29 10.96
N ILE A 111 18.92 14.58 9.85
CA ILE A 111 20.28 14.45 9.30
C ILE A 111 20.77 15.79 8.77
N ASP A 112 19.94 16.55 8.07
CA ASP A 112 20.31 17.84 7.51
C ASP A 112 20.66 18.82 8.65
N ARG A 113 19.91 18.83 9.75
CA ARG A 113 20.25 19.59 10.96
C ARG A 113 21.58 19.18 11.58
N VAL A 114 21.85 17.87 11.66
CA VAL A 114 23.13 17.37 12.18
C VAL A 114 24.28 17.80 11.26
N LEU A 115 24.11 17.73 9.95
CA LEU A 115 25.10 18.19 8.98
C LEU A 115 25.33 19.71 9.07
N GLU A 116 24.26 20.51 9.22
CA GLU A 116 24.35 21.96 9.45
C GLU A 116 25.14 22.28 10.74
N GLN A 117 24.87 21.54 11.82
CA GLN A 117 25.61 21.70 13.08
C GLN A 117 27.08 21.28 12.95
N LEU A 118 27.38 20.22 12.20
CA LEU A 118 28.76 19.81 11.94
C LEU A 118 29.50 20.83 11.06
N ASP A 119 28.82 21.44 10.08
CA ASP A 119 29.40 22.45 9.19
C ASP A 119 29.59 23.81 9.90
N ALA A 120 28.65 24.22 10.76
CA ALA A 120 28.78 25.42 11.59
C ALA A 120 29.95 25.31 12.59
N ASN A 121 30.22 24.12 13.10
CA ASN A 121 31.36 23.83 13.98
C ASN A 121 32.68 23.59 13.21
N SER A 122 32.64 23.56 11.87
CA SER A 122 33.81 23.37 11.00
C SER A 122 34.32 24.68 10.38
N ALA A 123 33.82 25.85 10.80
CA ALA A 123 34.33 27.14 10.35
C ALA A 123 35.85 27.23 10.63
N PRO A 124 36.67 27.67 9.65
CA PRO A 124 38.09 27.40 9.64
C PRO A 124 38.82 28.39 10.54
N ASP A 125 39.20 27.95 11.74
CA ASP A 125 40.35 28.54 12.41
C ASP A 125 41.61 27.86 11.82
N PRO A 126 42.47 28.58 11.06
CA PRO A 126 43.55 27.97 10.29
C PRO A 126 44.66 27.32 11.15
N SER A 127 44.57 27.44 12.48
CA SER A 127 45.54 26.93 13.46
C SER A 127 45.13 25.64 14.16
N SER A 128 43.92 25.13 13.96
CA SER A 128 43.47 23.89 14.61
C SER A 128 42.89 22.94 13.57
N PRO A 129 43.59 21.84 13.19
CA PRO A 129 42.97 20.82 12.34
C PRO A 129 41.72 20.33 13.07
N ALA A 130 40.56 20.45 12.42
CA ALA A 130 39.31 19.89 12.94
C ALA A 130 39.60 18.46 13.42
N PRO A 131 39.10 18.06 14.61
CA PRO A 131 39.39 16.74 15.16
C PRO A 131 39.09 15.70 14.08
N THR A 132 40.05 14.83 13.78
CA THR A 132 39.94 13.79 12.72
C THR A 132 38.65 12.97 12.86
N THR A 133 38.12 12.93 14.08
CA THR A 133 36.85 12.31 14.50
C THR A 133 35.60 13.01 13.97
N LEU A 134 35.56 14.35 13.92
CA LEU A 134 34.44 15.13 13.39
C LEU A 134 34.39 15.02 11.86
N ALA A 135 35.54 15.04 11.20
CA ALA A 135 35.65 14.79 9.77
C ALA A 135 35.15 13.38 9.38
N ALA A 136 35.46 12.36 10.18
CA ALA A 136 34.95 11.01 9.98
C ALA A 136 33.42 10.93 10.16
N ALA A 137 32.88 11.53 11.23
CA ALA A 137 31.43 11.57 11.47
C ALA A 137 30.69 12.30 10.33
N ARG A 138 31.23 13.42 9.84
CA ARG A 138 30.67 14.15 8.70
C ARG A 138 30.53 13.26 7.46
N LYS A 139 31.58 12.49 7.14
CA LYS A 139 31.56 11.54 6.02
C LYS A 139 30.47 10.48 6.19
N ASP A 140 30.30 9.96 7.40
CA ASP A 140 29.29 8.95 7.71
C ASP A 140 27.86 9.51 7.58
N PHE A 141 27.59 10.71 8.09
CA PHE A 141 26.29 11.37 7.94
C PHE A 141 25.98 11.79 6.50
N LEU A 142 26.99 12.22 5.72
CA LEU A 142 26.83 12.45 4.29
C LEU A 142 26.45 11.16 3.56
N ALA A 143 27.13 10.04 3.84
CA ALA A 143 26.75 8.75 3.27
C ALA A 143 25.32 8.35 3.66
N LEU A 144 24.92 8.60 4.90
CA LEU A 144 23.56 8.33 5.38
C LEU A 144 22.51 9.18 4.64
N SER A 145 22.77 10.48 4.46
CA SER A 145 21.86 11.39 3.73
C SER A 145 21.55 10.89 2.31
N THR A 146 22.58 10.43 1.59
CA THR A 146 22.42 9.90 0.22
C THR A 146 21.56 8.63 0.19
N ARG A 147 21.71 7.76 1.20
CA ARG A 147 20.89 6.54 1.34
C ARG A 147 19.44 6.85 1.65
N ILE A 148 19.17 7.80 2.55
CA ILE A 148 17.80 8.21 2.88
C ILE A 148 17.10 8.77 1.64
N ARG A 149 17.76 9.63 0.86
CA ARG A 149 17.20 10.18 -0.38
C ARG A 149 16.85 9.09 -1.39
N LEU A 150 17.72 8.07 -1.54
CA LEU A 150 17.42 6.91 -2.39
C LEU A 150 16.17 6.17 -1.88
N TYR A 151 16.06 5.89 -0.59
CA TYR A 151 14.90 5.17 -0.04
C TYR A 151 13.61 5.99 -0.13
N LYS A 152 13.66 7.29 0.10
CA LYS A 152 12.53 8.20 -0.09
C LYS A 152 12.00 8.13 -1.52
N SER A 153 12.89 8.22 -2.53
CA SER A 153 12.50 8.11 -3.94
C SER A 153 11.83 6.76 -4.28
N ARG A 154 12.28 5.67 -3.65
CA ARG A 154 11.68 4.34 -3.84
C ARG A 154 10.31 4.23 -3.17
N VAL A 155 10.15 4.77 -1.97
CA VAL A 155 8.87 4.83 -1.26
C VAL A 155 7.86 5.66 -2.05
N ASP A 156 8.27 6.80 -2.61
CA ASP A 156 7.41 7.65 -3.43
C ASP A 156 6.95 6.92 -4.71
N ALA A 157 7.86 6.21 -5.38
CA ALA A 157 7.52 5.39 -6.55
C ALA A 157 6.54 4.26 -6.19
N LEU A 158 6.76 3.57 -5.06
CA LEU A 158 5.87 2.50 -4.61
C LEU A 158 4.50 3.03 -4.19
N ALA A 159 4.45 4.22 -3.57
CA ALA A 159 3.20 4.86 -3.18
C ALA A 159 2.35 5.18 -4.41
N SER A 160 2.96 5.80 -5.43
CA SER A 160 2.29 6.07 -6.71
C SER A 160 1.75 4.79 -7.37
N SER A 161 2.57 3.74 -7.44
CA SER A 161 2.16 2.44 -8.00
C SER A 161 1.01 1.81 -7.22
N THR A 162 1.01 1.93 -5.89
CA THR A 162 -0.05 1.36 -5.06
C THR A 162 -1.38 2.11 -5.22
N ASP A 163 -1.32 3.44 -5.32
CA ASP A 163 -2.50 4.27 -5.61
C ASP A 163 -3.11 3.91 -6.97
N GLU A 164 -2.28 3.65 -7.99
CA GLU A 164 -2.73 3.16 -9.30
C GLU A 164 -3.45 1.81 -9.18
N ILE A 165 -2.91 0.84 -8.42
CA ILE A 165 -3.52 -0.47 -8.20
C ILE A 165 -4.90 -0.33 -7.51
N VAL A 166 -5.00 0.53 -6.49
CA VAL A 166 -6.28 0.79 -5.82
C VAL A 166 -7.29 1.42 -6.77
N SER A 167 -6.86 2.40 -7.58
CA SER A 167 -7.73 3.04 -8.55
C SER A 167 -8.25 2.02 -9.58
N LEU A 168 -7.39 1.15 -10.09
CA LEU A 168 -7.73 0.10 -11.05
C LEU A 168 -8.72 -0.90 -10.45
N ARG A 169 -8.51 -1.33 -9.20
CA ARG A 169 -9.44 -2.23 -8.49
C ARG A 169 -10.79 -1.56 -8.24
N SER A 170 -10.81 -0.29 -7.90
CA SER A 170 -12.07 0.46 -7.71
C SER A 170 -12.86 0.57 -9.02
N ALA A 171 -12.18 0.79 -10.14
CA ALA A 171 -12.79 0.82 -11.46
C ALA A 171 -13.33 -0.56 -11.87
N ALA A 172 -12.55 -1.63 -11.66
CA ALA A 172 -13.00 -3.00 -11.93
C ALA A 172 -14.25 -3.37 -11.12
N LYS A 173 -14.28 -3.02 -9.83
CA LYS A 173 -15.46 -3.22 -8.97
C LYS A 173 -16.68 -2.47 -9.48
N GLY A 174 -16.50 -1.24 -9.95
CA GLY A 174 -17.58 -0.44 -10.54
C GLY A 174 -18.16 -1.07 -11.81
N LEU A 175 -17.31 -1.68 -12.65
CA LEU A 175 -17.77 -2.43 -13.83
C LEU A 175 -18.57 -3.68 -13.46
N ASP A 176 -18.13 -4.42 -12.44
CA ASP A 176 -18.84 -5.61 -11.96
C ASP A 176 -20.22 -5.26 -11.37
N ASP A 177 -20.28 -4.21 -10.54
CA ASP A 177 -21.55 -3.73 -9.96
C ASP A 177 -22.48 -3.20 -11.05
N GLY A 178 -21.93 -2.52 -12.07
CA GLY A 178 -22.67 -2.08 -13.25
C GLY A 178 -23.25 -3.25 -14.06
N ALA A 179 -22.46 -4.30 -14.29
CA ALA A 179 -22.91 -5.50 -14.98
C ALA A 179 -24.01 -6.24 -14.20
N PHE A 180 -23.89 -6.32 -12.87
CA PHE A 180 -24.92 -6.91 -12.01
C PHE A 180 -26.23 -6.10 -12.05
N ASN A 181 -26.14 -4.77 -11.98
CA ASN A 181 -27.30 -3.89 -12.10
C ASN A 181 -27.97 -4.00 -13.47
N LEU A 182 -27.20 -4.15 -14.55
CA LEU A 182 -27.74 -4.39 -15.89
C LEU A 182 -28.53 -5.71 -15.94
N ARG A 183 -28.03 -6.77 -15.31
CA ARG A 183 -28.75 -8.06 -15.23
C ARG A 183 -30.07 -7.92 -14.46
N ILE A 184 -30.08 -7.18 -13.35
CA ILE A 184 -31.32 -6.90 -12.60
C ILE A 184 -32.28 -6.07 -13.46
N ALA A 185 -31.78 -5.05 -14.16
CA ALA A 185 -32.60 -4.22 -15.03
C ALA A 185 -33.24 -5.02 -16.16
N VAL A 186 -32.47 -5.91 -16.81
CA VAL A 186 -33.00 -6.83 -17.83
C VAL A 186 -34.02 -7.79 -17.25
N PHE A 187 -33.77 -8.36 -16.06
CA PHE A 187 -34.73 -9.22 -15.38
C PHE A 187 -36.02 -8.48 -14.99
N ALA A 188 -35.90 -7.25 -14.47
CA ALA A 188 -37.05 -6.43 -14.15
C ALA A 188 -37.84 -6.05 -15.43
N ALA A 189 -37.13 -5.73 -16.52
CA ALA A 189 -37.74 -5.39 -17.80
C ALA A 189 -38.57 -6.54 -18.38
N THR A 190 -38.18 -7.80 -18.16
CA THR A 190 -38.94 -8.97 -18.62
C THR A 190 -40.05 -9.39 -17.64
N VAL A 191 -39.80 -9.30 -16.34
CA VAL A 191 -40.74 -9.77 -15.31
C VAL A 191 -41.83 -8.75 -14.99
N LEU A 192 -41.56 -7.44 -15.04
CA LEU A 192 -42.56 -6.42 -14.73
C LEU A 192 -43.76 -6.44 -15.68
N PRO A 193 -43.59 -6.53 -17.01
CA PRO A 193 -44.73 -6.65 -17.91
C PRO A 193 -45.51 -7.96 -17.68
N ALA A 194 -44.81 -9.07 -17.46
CA ALA A 194 -45.46 -10.36 -17.20
C ALA A 194 -46.28 -10.36 -15.90
N THR A 195 -45.76 -9.75 -14.83
CA THR A 195 -46.48 -9.62 -13.56
C THR A 195 -47.66 -8.65 -13.66
N LEU A 196 -47.55 -7.59 -14.46
CA LEU A 196 -48.67 -6.68 -14.75
C LEU A 196 -49.80 -7.40 -15.48
N VAL A 197 -49.49 -8.23 -16.49
CA VAL A 197 -50.49 -9.05 -17.19
C VAL A 197 -51.14 -10.05 -16.23
N ALA A 198 -50.37 -10.73 -15.40
CA ALA A 198 -50.91 -11.66 -14.39
C ALA A 198 -51.81 -10.94 -13.36
N ALA A 199 -51.44 -9.74 -12.94
CA ALA A 199 -52.25 -8.94 -12.02
C ALA A 199 -53.58 -8.48 -12.64
N LEU A 200 -53.56 -8.01 -13.91
CA LEU A 200 -54.77 -7.63 -14.64
C LEU A 200 -55.75 -8.81 -14.77
N LEU A 201 -55.24 -10.00 -15.08
CA LEU A 201 -56.05 -11.22 -15.21
C LEU A 201 -56.61 -11.70 -13.87
N SER A 202 -55.87 -11.49 -12.78
CA SER A 202 -56.28 -11.90 -11.42
C SER A 202 -57.41 -11.02 -10.85
N MET A 203 -57.49 -9.75 -11.27
CA MET A 203 -58.40 -8.77 -10.65
C MET A 203 -59.73 -8.59 -11.40
N ALA A 204 -59.81 -8.96 -12.67
CA ALA A 204 -60.98 -8.67 -13.48
C ALA A 204 -61.87 -9.90 -13.71
N ASP A 205 -63.05 -9.92 -13.09
CA ASP A 205 -64.15 -10.80 -13.47
C ASP A 205 -64.57 -10.44 -14.91
N GLY A 206 -64.42 -11.39 -15.84
CA GLY A 206 -64.62 -11.15 -17.28
C GLY A 206 -63.57 -11.80 -18.21
N PHE A 207 -62.45 -12.28 -17.67
CA PHE A 207 -61.33 -12.84 -18.45
C PHE A 207 -61.12 -14.35 -18.25
N LYS A 208 -62.10 -15.04 -17.68
CA LYS A 208 -62.05 -16.50 -17.49
C LYS A 208 -62.20 -17.21 -18.85
N PRO A 209 -61.62 -18.41 -19.02
CA PRO A 209 -61.78 -19.19 -20.25
C PRO A 209 -63.27 -19.50 -20.46
N GLY A 210 -63.85 -18.92 -21.52
CA GLY A 210 -65.28 -19.01 -21.85
C GLY A 210 -66.02 -17.67 -21.87
N ASP A 211 -65.38 -16.57 -21.46
CA ASP A 211 -65.98 -15.24 -21.40
C ASP A 211 -65.61 -14.35 -22.61
N GLU A 212 -66.44 -13.36 -22.94
CA GLU A 212 -66.37 -12.61 -24.21
C GLU A 212 -65.04 -11.86 -24.42
N ARG A 213 -64.32 -11.54 -23.33
CA ARG A 213 -63.09 -10.74 -23.34
C ARG A 213 -61.81 -11.57 -23.23
N PHE A 214 -61.90 -12.90 -23.27
CA PHE A 214 -60.73 -13.79 -23.17
C PHE A 214 -59.67 -13.54 -24.26
N TRP A 215 -60.06 -13.13 -25.47
CA TRP A 215 -59.13 -12.86 -26.58
C TRP A 215 -58.13 -11.72 -26.31
N ILE A 216 -58.44 -10.81 -25.38
CA ILE A 216 -57.55 -9.71 -24.96
C ILE A 216 -56.28 -10.26 -24.31
N PHE A 217 -56.33 -11.44 -23.68
CA PHE A 217 -55.16 -12.13 -23.16
C PHE A 217 -54.11 -12.35 -24.26
N TRP A 218 -54.53 -12.95 -25.38
CA TRP A 218 -53.64 -13.21 -26.51
C TRP A 218 -53.22 -11.92 -27.21
N ALA A 219 -54.10 -10.92 -27.30
CA ALA A 219 -53.80 -9.63 -27.89
C ALA A 219 -52.73 -8.83 -27.11
N VAL A 220 -52.62 -9.03 -25.79
CA VAL A 220 -51.65 -8.35 -24.92
C VAL A 220 -50.41 -9.20 -24.65
N ALA A 221 -50.53 -10.53 -24.60
CA ALA A 221 -49.42 -11.43 -24.28
C ALA A 221 -48.52 -11.78 -25.48
N VAL A 222 -49.01 -11.68 -26.72
CA VAL A 222 -48.23 -11.99 -27.95
C VAL A 222 -47.28 -10.86 -28.39
N PRO A 223 -47.64 -9.56 -28.27
CA PRO A 223 -46.75 -8.46 -28.65
C PRO A 223 -45.65 -8.12 -27.64
N LEU A 224 -45.73 -8.68 -26.43
CA LEU A 224 -44.84 -8.45 -25.28
C LEU A 224 -43.71 -9.49 -25.24
#